data_AF-A0A117N7H8-F1
#
_entry.id   AF-A0A117N7H8-F1
#
_cell.length_a   1.000
_cell.length_b   1.000
_cell.length_c   1.000
_cell.angle_alpha   90.00
_cell.angle_beta   90.00
_cell.angle_gamma   90.00
#
_symmetry.space_group_name_H-M   'P 1'
#
loop_
_entity.id
_entity.type
_entity.pdbx_description
1 polymer ?
#
loop_
_entity_poly.entity_id
_entity_poly.type
_entity_poly.pdbx_seq_one_letter_code
_entity_poly.pdbx_strand_id
1 'polypeptide(L)'
;MKTRLLGGIAALLVAIIGTVLLVSYVQNADKRAMAGTETETIYVVQKAIPAGASVDEIAAAVTKKSVPKVALAEQTVTDLAELGSKVAAVALVPGEQLLSTRMIEEKSFLGPSRIQVPAGLQELTLKLPIERVAGGKVTAGDTVGIFLSLDQATGTEGEAGTKSSKTQLSFHKVLVTAAQFSNGTAAQTGDAGAASGTSQVSSTSATKTQTDETYLITIARNSADAERIVFAAEFGKVYLSKEPGDALEEGASYVDSSRLFR
;
A
#
# COMPACT_ATOMS: atom_id res chain seq x y z
N MET A 1 25.11 -37.57 -41.58
CA MET A 1 24.56 -36.68 -40.51
C MET A 1 25.47 -35.48 -40.18
N LYS A 2 26.82 -35.61 -40.21
CA LYS A 2 27.77 -34.51 -39.91
C LYS A 2 27.72 -33.30 -40.88
N THR A 3 27.48 -33.49 -42.17
CA THR A 3 27.40 -32.39 -43.17
C THR A 3 26.14 -31.55 -43.05
N ARG A 4 25.01 -32.16 -42.65
CA ARG A 4 23.75 -31.44 -42.38
C ARG A 4 23.84 -30.58 -41.12
N LEU A 5 24.58 -31.05 -40.11
CA LEU A 5 24.86 -30.29 -38.89
C LEU A 5 25.76 -29.07 -39.17
N LEU A 6 26.83 -29.24 -39.96
CA LEU A 6 27.71 -28.13 -40.35
C LEU A 6 26.97 -27.05 -41.14
N GLY A 7 26.12 -27.45 -42.09
CA GLY A 7 25.29 -26.51 -42.86
C GLY A 7 24.32 -25.73 -41.98
N GLY A 8 23.70 -26.38 -41.00
CA GLY A 8 22.80 -25.72 -40.03
C GLY A 8 23.52 -24.68 -39.16
N ILE A 9 24.72 -24.99 -38.67
CA ILE A 9 25.53 -24.06 -37.86
C ILE A 9 25.99 -22.86 -38.70
N ALA A 10 26.42 -23.08 -39.94
CA ALA A 10 26.83 -22.00 -40.85
C ALA A 10 25.65 -21.06 -41.18
N ALA A 11 24.45 -21.61 -41.43
CA ALA A 11 23.26 -20.82 -41.67
C ALA A 11 22.87 -19.97 -40.43
N LEU A 12 22.97 -20.55 -39.23
CA LEU A 12 22.70 -19.82 -37.99
C LEU A 12 23.70 -18.70 -37.74
N LEU A 13 24.98 -18.91 -38.02
CA LEU A 13 26.02 -17.86 -37.94
C LEU A 13 25.74 -16.70 -38.90
N VAL A 14 25.43 -16.99 -40.17
CA VAL A 14 25.08 -15.96 -41.15
C VAL A 14 23.82 -15.21 -40.73
N ALA A 15 22.82 -15.90 -40.17
CA ALA A 15 21.61 -15.26 -39.66
C ALA A 15 21.90 -14.31 -38.49
N ILE A 16 22.74 -14.71 -37.52
CA ILE A 16 23.14 -13.85 -36.39
C ILE A 16 23.92 -12.63 -36.89
N ILE A 17 24.89 -12.83 -37.79
CA ILE A 17 25.69 -11.72 -38.35
C ILE A 17 24.79 -10.76 -39.13
N GLY A 18 23.88 -11.29 -39.95
CA GLY A 18 22.90 -10.51 -40.69
C GLY A 18 22.00 -9.67 -39.78
N THR A 19 21.49 -10.26 -38.68
CA THR A 19 20.67 -9.52 -37.70
C THR A 19 21.49 -8.44 -36.99
N VAL A 20 22.73 -8.73 -36.57
CA VAL A 20 23.61 -7.73 -35.93
C VAL A 20 23.90 -6.57 -36.87
N LEU A 21 24.19 -6.82 -38.15
CA LEU A 21 24.43 -5.77 -39.14
C LEU A 21 23.18 -4.90 -39.37
N LEU A 22 22.00 -5.52 -39.43
CA LEU A 22 20.73 -4.82 -39.63
C LEU A 22 20.42 -3.92 -38.41
N VAL A 23 20.54 -4.46 -37.19
CA VAL A 23 20.34 -3.70 -35.95
C VAL A 23 21.33 -2.53 -35.87
N SER A 24 22.61 -2.77 -36.19
CA SER A 24 23.63 -1.70 -36.18
C SER A 24 23.35 -0.60 -37.20
N TYR A 25 22.86 -0.93 -38.40
CA TYR A 25 22.55 0.05 -39.43
C TYR A 25 21.39 0.96 -39.00
N VAL A 26 20.31 0.37 -38.47
CA VAL A 26 19.14 1.12 -37.99
C VAL A 26 19.53 2.06 -36.84
N GLN A 27 20.31 1.57 -35.87
CA GLN A 27 20.80 2.40 -34.77
C GLN A 27 21.65 3.58 -35.25
N ASN A 28 22.50 3.39 -36.27
CA ASN A 28 23.31 4.47 -36.84
C ASN A 28 22.48 5.47 -37.66
N ALA A 29 21.44 5.00 -38.35
CA ALA A 29 20.50 5.88 -39.05
C ALA A 29 19.74 6.77 -38.07
N ASP A 30 19.27 6.21 -36.95
CA ASP A 30 18.60 6.95 -35.87
C ASP A 30 19.52 8.01 -35.27
N LYS A 31 20.79 7.65 -34.98
CA LYS A 31 21.81 8.61 -34.51
C LYS A 31 22.04 9.76 -35.48
N ARG A 32 22.08 9.48 -36.79
CA ARG A 32 22.23 10.52 -37.83
C ARG A 32 21.03 11.45 -37.93
N ALA A 33 19.81 10.94 -37.75
CA ALA A 33 18.60 11.76 -37.70
C ALA A 33 18.59 12.70 -36.47
N MET A 34 19.15 12.23 -35.36
CA MET A 34 19.27 12.98 -34.10
C MET A 34 20.43 14.00 -34.10
N ALA A 35 21.50 13.77 -34.86
CA ALA A 35 22.73 14.58 -34.84
C ALA A 35 22.58 16.04 -35.31
N GLY A 36 21.46 16.40 -35.94
CA GLY A 36 21.17 17.76 -36.42
C GLY A 36 19.98 18.43 -35.75
N THR A 37 19.41 17.82 -34.70
CA THR A 37 18.22 18.33 -34.00
C THR A 37 18.51 18.55 -32.52
N GLU A 38 17.82 19.53 -31.92
CA GLU A 38 17.84 19.66 -30.46
C GLU A 38 17.10 18.48 -29.85
N THR A 39 17.79 17.73 -29.01
CA THR A 39 17.27 16.51 -28.37
C THR A 39 17.21 16.69 -26.87
N GLU A 40 16.30 15.96 -26.24
CA GLU A 40 16.13 15.95 -24.79
C GLU A 40 16.07 14.50 -24.31
N THR A 41 16.59 14.25 -23.10
CA THR A 41 16.62 12.91 -22.52
C THR A 41 15.45 12.78 -21.55
N ILE A 42 14.56 11.83 -21.83
CA ILE A 42 13.33 11.62 -21.08
C ILE A 42 13.22 10.18 -20.58
N TYR A 43 12.34 9.94 -19.61
CA TYR A 43 11.99 8.59 -19.21
C TYR A 43 10.82 8.04 -20.06
N VAL A 44 11.00 6.81 -20.56
CA VAL A 44 9.97 6.06 -21.28
C VAL A 44 9.70 4.75 -20.55
N VAL A 45 8.43 4.42 -20.41
CA VAL A 45 7.96 3.20 -19.75
C VAL A 45 8.36 1.99 -20.60
N GLN A 46 9.03 1.01 -19.99
CA GLN A 46 9.45 -0.23 -20.66
C GLN A 46 8.60 -1.43 -20.22
N LYS A 47 8.09 -1.41 -19.00
CA LYS A 47 7.19 -2.43 -18.43
C LYS A 47 5.91 -1.76 -17.95
N ALA A 48 4.79 -2.48 -17.98
CA ALA A 48 3.54 -1.93 -17.46
C ALA A 48 3.69 -1.54 -15.98
N ILE A 49 3.22 -0.35 -15.65
CA ILE A 49 3.26 0.21 -14.29
C ILE A 49 1.80 0.31 -13.80
N PRO A 50 1.43 -0.35 -12.69
CA PRO A 50 0.08 -0.24 -12.16
C PRO A 50 -0.20 1.17 -11.59
N ALA A 51 -1.48 1.53 -11.48
CA ALA A 51 -1.87 2.72 -10.73
C ALA A 51 -1.48 2.56 -9.26
N GLY A 52 -1.00 3.63 -8.64
CA GLY A 52 -0.48 3.64 -7.26
C GLY A 52 0.97 3.23 -7.12
N ALA A 53 1.66 2.90 -8.22
CA ALA A 53 3.07 2.52 -8.18
C ALA A 53 3.93 3.68 -7.64
N SER A 54 4.83 3.32 -6.73
CA SER A 54 5.82 4.22 -6.13
C SER A 54 6.92 4.63 -7.12
N VAL A 55 7.66 5.68 -6.79
CA VAL A 55 8.81 6.13 -7.62
C VAL A 55 9.86 5.02 -7.80
N ASP A 56 10.09 4.19 -6.78
CA ASP A 56 11.05 3.09 -6.86
C ASP A 56 10.60 2.00 -7.85
N GLU A 57 9.31 1.67 -7.84
CA GLU A 57 8.72 0.73 -8.80
C GLU A 57 8.72 1.30 -10.22
N ILE A 58 8.44 2.60 -10.36
CA ILE A 58 8.51 3.32 -11.63
C ILE A 58 9.96 3.30 -12.15
N ALA A 59 10.95 3.61 -11.31
CA ALA A 59 12.37 3.62 -11.67
C ALA A 59 12.84 2.27 -12.21
N ALA A 60 12.34 1.16 -11.67
CA ALA A 60 12.64 -0.19 -12.15
C ALA A 60 11.96 -0.56 -13.49
N ALA A 61 10.95 0.22 -13.91
CA ALA A 61 10.13 -0.03 -15.08
C ALA A 61 10.33 0.99 -16.22
N VAL A 62 11.13 2.05 -16.03
CA VAL A 62 11.42 3.08 -17.03
C VAL A 62 12.87 3.02 -17.53
N THR A 63 13.12 3.61 -18.69
CA THR A 63 14.47 3.80 -19.24
C THR A 63 14.64 5.19 -19.85
N LYS A 64 15.86 5.70 -19.85
CA LYS A 64 16.18 6.97 -20.51
C LYS A 64 16.22 6.79 -22.02
N LYS A 65 15.51 7.64 -22.75
CA LYS A 65 15.52 7.70 -24.20
C LYS A 65 15.72 9.15 -24.65
N SER A 66 16.64 9.35 -25.59
CA SER A 66 16.81 10.64 -26.26
C SER A 66 15.74 10.77 -27.34
N VAL A 67 15.00 11.88 -27.33
CA VAL A 67 13.97 12.19 -28.33
C VAL A 67 14.16 13.61 -28.87
N PRO A 68 13.80 13.90 -30.13
CA PRO A 68 13.79 15.27 -30.64
C PRO A 68 12.82 16.14 -29.86
N LYS A 69 13.12 17.43 -29.66
CA LYS A 69 12.22 18.36 -28.96
C LYS A 69 10.81 18.42 -29.58
N VAL A 70 10.69 18.19 -30.89
CA VAL A 70 9.38 18.15 -31.59
C VAL A 70 8.51 16.95 -31.20
N ALA A 71 9.09 15.91 -30.62
CA ALA A 71 8.39 14.70 -30.17
C ALA A 71 8.24 14.66 -28.63
N LEU A 72 8.69 15.70 -27.93
CA LEU A 72 8.58 15.81 -26.48
C LEU A 72 7.13 16.11 -26.10
N ALA A 73 6.54 15.29 -25.24
CA ALA A 73 5.27 15.62 -24.64
C ALA A 73 5.44 16.74 -23.60
N GLU A 74 4.42 17.59 -23.44
CA GLU A 74 4.42 18.59 -22.39
C GLU A 74 4.55 17.94 -21.01
N GLN A 75 5.28 18.59 -20.09
CA GLN A 75 5.43 18.13 -18.70
C GLN A 75 6.07 16.73 -18.57
N THR A 76 6.96 16.37 -19.50
CA THR A 76 7.74 15.14 -19.42
C THR A 76 8.73 15.19 -18.27
N VAL A 77 8.84 14.08 -17.53
CA VAL A 77 9.78 13.90 -16.43
C VAL A 77 11.17 13.61 -17.00
N THR A 78 12.14 14.44 -16.65
CA THR A 78 13.56 14.30 -17.03
C THR A 78 14.43 13.86 -15.86
N ASP A 79 13.98 14.11 -14.62
CA ASP A 79 14.58 13.63 -13.38
C ASP A 79 13.52 12.96 -12.48
N LEU A 80 13.77 11.71 -12.06
CA LEU A 80 12.87 10.98 -11.17
C LEU A 80 12.90 11.57 -9.75
N ALA A 81 13.97 12.26 -9.36
CA ALA A 81 14.07 12.90 -8.04
C ALA A 81 12.99 13.98 -7.85
N GLU A 82 12.52 14.61 -8.93
CA GLU A 82 11.45 15.61 -8.89
C GLU A 82 10.08 15.02 -8.53
N LEU A 83 9.94 13.69 -8.61
CA LEU A 83 8.69 13.01 -8.26
C LEU A 83 8.50 12.85 -6.75
N GLY A 84 9.57 12.88 -5.95
CA GLY A 84 9.48 12.77 -4.49
C GLY A 84 8.66 11.54 -4.03
N SER A 85 7.60 11.78 -3.26
CA SER A 85 6.69 10.73 -2.74
C SER A 85 5.41 10.57 -3.58
N LYS A 86 5.43 10.99 -4.85
CA LYS A 86 4.29 10.82 -5.76
C LYS A 86 4.17 9.38 -6.24
N VAL A 87 2.96 9.02 -6.63
CA VAL A 87 2.61 7.72 -7.21
C VAL A 87 1.93 7.90 -8.56
N ALA A 88 1.93 6.85 -9.36
CA ALA A 88 1.22 6.83 -10.64
C ALA A 88 -0.29 6.97 -10.42
N ALA A 89 -0.91 8.04 -10.92
CA ALA A 89 -2.35 8.27 -10.80
C ALA A 89 -3.18 7.22 -11.54
N VAL A 90 -2.62 6.66 -12.62
CA VAL A 90 -3.24 5.67 -13.50
C VAL A 90 -2.19 4.65 -13.93
N ALA A 91 -2.66 3.51 -14.47
CA ALA A 91 -1.74 2.54 -15.05
C ALA A 91 -1.04 3.13 -16.28
N LEU A 92 0.27 2.91 -16.39
CA LEU A 92 1.10 3.34 -17.51
C LEU A 92 1.51 2.14 -18.35
N VAL A 93 1.57 2.34 -19.67
CA VAL A 93 1.85 1.26 -20.63
C VAL A 93 3.23 1.39 -21.25
N PRO A 94 3.86 0.27 -21.67
CA PRO A 94 5.14 0.32 -22.38
C PRO A 94 5.11 1.22 -23.62
N GLY A 95 6.15 2.04 -23.79
CA GLY A 95 6.30 3.00 -24.87
C GLY A 95 5.79 4.41 -24.55
N GLU A 96 5.06 4.60 -23.46
CA GLU A 96 4.59 5.91 -23.00
C GLU A 96 5.74 6.76 -22.41
N GLN A 97 5.73 8.07 -22.66
CA GLN A 97 6.63 9.02 -21.99
C GLN A 97 6.14 9.23 -20.54
N LEU A 98 7.05 9.25 -19.58
CA LEU A 98 6.69 9.52 -18.19
C LEU A 98 6.35 11.00 -18.03
N LEU A 99 5.10 11.31 -17.66
CA LEU A 99 4.63 12.70 -17.51
C LEU A 99 4.37 13.01 -16.04
N SER A 100 4.73 14.23 -15.61
CA SER A 100 4.46 14.70 -14.25
C SER A 100 2.95 14.83 -13.99
N THR A 101 2.16 15.08 -15.03
CA THR A 101 0.68 15.14 -14.98
C THR A 101 0.02 13.79 -14.69
N ARG A 102 0.75 12.68 -14.86
CA ARG A 102 0.29 11.33 -14.48
C ARG A 102 0.68 10.96 -13.04
N MET A 103 1.36 11.85 -12.33
CA MET A 103 1.84 11.63 -10.97
C MET A 103 1.02 12.48 -10.02
N ILE A 104 0.57 11.88 -8.92
CA ILE A 104 -0.15 12.56 -7.84
C ILE A 104 0.46 12.22 -6.50
N GLU A 105 0.20 13.04 -5.49
CA GLU A 105 0.60 12.72 -4.12
C GLU A 105 -0.01 11.39 -3.69
N GLU A 106 0.77 10.54 -3.02
CA GLU A 106 0.33 9.22 -2.51
C GLU A 106 -0.95 9.33 -1.68
N LYS A 107 -1.05 10.35 -0.83
CA LYS A 107 -2.24 10.62 -0.02
C LYS A 107 -3.48 10.96 -0.85
N SER A 108 -3.30 11.63 -1.99
CA SER A 108 -4.39 11.93 -2.93
C SER A 108 -4.83 10.68 -3.69
N PHE A 109 -3.91 9.75 -3.97
CA PHE A 109 -4.24 8.47 -4.61
C PHE A 109 -5.05 7.54 -3.69
N LEU A 110 -4.64 7.43 -2.43
CA LEU A 110 -5.30 6.54 -1.45
C LEU A 110 -6.63 7.07 -0.92
N GLY A 111 -6.84 8.39 -0.99
CA GLY A 111 -8.01 9.07 -0.43
C GLY A 111 -7.82 9.51 1.02
N PRO A 112 -8.78 10.29 1.57
CA PRO A 112 -8.67 10.83 2.91
C PRO A 112 -8.65 9.70 3.96
N SER A 113 -7.78 9.82 4.95
CA SER A 113 -7.67 8.86 6.09
C SER A 113 -7.21 7.46 5.72
N ARG A 114 -6.35 7.34 4.70
CA ARG A 114 -5.67 6.09 4.38
C ARG A 114 -4.16 6.30 4.28
N ILE A 115 -3.41 5.26 4.65
CA ILE A 115 -1.96 5.17 4.48
C ILE A 115 -1.62 3.88 3.73
N GLN A 116 -0.54 3.94 2.95
CA GLN A 116 -0.04 2.81 2.20
C GLN A 116 0.29 1.65 3.13
N VAL A 117 -0.16 0.47 2.72
CA VAL A 117 0.14 -0.77 3.44
C VAL A 117 1.60 -1.12 3.19
N PRO A 118 2.41 -1.33 4.24
CA PRO A 118 3.79 -1.79 4.07
C PRO A 118 3.86 -3.13 3.31
N ALA A 119 4.90 -3.29 2.50
CA ALA A 119 5.11 -4.52 1.73
C ALA A 119 5.13 -5.77 2.63
N GLY A 120 4.47 -6.84 2.19
CA GLY A 120 4.39 -8.10 2.93
C GLY A 120 3.36 -8.11 4.08
N LEU A 121 2.64 -7.01 4.30
CA LEU A 121 1.49 -6.96 5.22
C LEU A 121 0.17 -6.93 4.44
N GLN A 122 -0.90 -7.35 5.11
CA GLN A 122 -2.28 -7.30 4.62
C GLN A 122 -3.13 -6.41 5.53
N GLU A 123 -4.20 -5.85 4.96
CA GLU A 123 -5.19 -5.09 5.72
C GLU A 123 -6.22 -6.00 6.37
N LEU A 124 -6.48 -5.78 7.65
CA LEU A 124 -7.59 -6.38 8.39
C LEU A 124 -8.44 -5.26 8.98
N THR A 125 -9.74 -5.28 8.72
CA THR A 125 -10.68 -4.29 9.29
C THR A 125 -11.45 -4.88 10.46
N LEU A 126 -11.42 -4.19 11.60
CA LEU A 126 -12.14 -4.55 12.80
C LEU A 126 -13.30 -3.58 13.03
N LYS A 127 -14.49 -4.14 13.28
CA LYS A 127 -15.67 -3.39 13.66
C LYS A 127 -15.74 -3.27 15.18
N LEU A 128 -15.45 -2.08 15.71
CA LEU A 128 -15.32 -1.84 17.15
C LEU A 128 -16.14 -0.63 17.60
N PRO A 129 -16.83 -0.68 18.73
CA PRO A 129 -17.48 0.50 19.31
C PRO A 129 -16.44 1.48 19.87
N ILE A 130 -16.81 2.76 20.01
CA ILE A 130 -15.91 3.87 20.35
C ILE A 130 -15.08 3.65 21.62
N GLU A 131 -15.65 3.03 22.64
CA GLU A 131 -14.97 2.77 23.91
C GLU A 131 -13.78 1.81 23.73
N ARG A 132 -13.81 0.95 22.71
CA ARG A 132 -12.74 0.00 22.38
C ARG A 132 -11.68 0.54 21.43
N VAL A 133 -11.78 1.82 21.06
CA VAL A 133 -10.91 2.48 20.08
C VAL A 133 -10.32 3.75 20.69
N ALA A 134 -9.81 3.68 21.91
CA ALA A 134 -9.23 4.82 22.63
C ALA A 134 -10.13 6.09 22.59
N GLY A 135 -11.44 5.92 22.69
CA GLY A 135 -12.42 7.02 22.62
C GLY A 135 -12.58 7.63 21.23
N GLY A 136 -12.35 6.87 20.16
CA GLY A 136 -12.50 7.32 18.78
C GLY A 136 -11.33 8.17 18.26
N LYS A 137 -10.21 8.23 19.00
CA LYS A 137 -9.06 9.09 18.68
C LYS A 137 -7.96 8.42 17.85
N VAL A 138 -8.29 7.32 17.19
CA VAL A 138 -7.38 6.56 16.34
C VAL A 138 -7.59 6.99 14.90
N THR A 139 -6.51 7.38 14.24
CA THR A 139 -6.48 7.83 12.84
C THR A 139 -5.47 7.02 12.03
N ALA A 140 -5.59 7.06 10.70
CA ALA A 140 -4.59 6.41 9.84
C ALA A 140 -3.20 7.00 10.08
N GLY A 141 -2.21 6.12 10.30
CA GLY A 141 -0.84 6.48 10.67
C GLY A 141 -0.55 6.41 12.16
N ASP A 142 -1.58 6.33 13.00
CA ASP A 142 -1.36 5.98 14.39
C ASP A 142 -0.89 4.53 14.53
N THR A 143 -0.17 4.30 15.62
CA THR A 143 0.18 2.96 16.10
C THR A 143 -0.70 2.62 17.29
N VAL A 144 -1.20 1.37 17.32
CA VAL A 144 -2.11 0.88 18.36
C VAL A 144 -1.61 -0.40 18.98
N GLY A 145 -1.86 -0.52 20.29
CA GLY A 145 -1.71 -1.76 21.03
C GLY A 145 -3.03 -2.54 21.03
N ILE A 146 -2.97 -3.84 20.71
CA ILE A 146 -4.15 -4.70 20.59
C ILE A 146 -4.23 -5.65 21.80
N PHE A 147 -5.24 -5.42 22.63
CA PHE A 147 -5.61 -6.31 23.72
C PHE A 147 -6.57 -7.37 23.22
N LEU A 148 -6.28 -8.63 23.53
CA LEU A 148 -7.15 -9.76 23.28
C LEU A 148 -7.63 -10.31 24.62
N SER A 149 -8.94 -10.42 24.78
CA SER A 149 -9.54 -11.09 25.93
C SER A 149 -10.35 -12.30 25.46
N LEU A 150 -10.10 -13.46 26.07
CA LEU A 150 -10.82 -14.69 25.79
C LEU A 150 -11.23 -15.39 27.08
N ASP A 151 -12.39 -16.04 27.03
CA ASP A 151 -12.82 -16.96 28.05
C ASP A 151 -12.31 -18.36 27.69
N GLN A 152 -11.43 -18.93 28.51
CA GLN A 152 -10.98 -20.31 28.39
C GLN A 152 -11.73 -21.18 29.39
N ALA A 153 -12.39 -22.22 28.89
CA ALA A 153 -12.84 -23.31 29.75
C ALA A 153 -11.61 -24.16 30.13
N THR A 154 -11.28 -24.20 31.43
CA THR A 154 -10.29 -25.14 31.95
C THR A 154 -11.04 -26.37 32.46
N GLY A 155 -11.04 -27.44 31.67
CA GLY A 155 -11.61 -28.74 32.01
C GLY A 155 -11.33 -29.76 30.90
N THR A 156 -11.14 -31.01 31.27
CA THR A 156 -11.13 -32.15 30.34
C THR A 156 -12.53 -32.38 29.77
N GLU A 157 -12.62 -32.85 28.52
CA GLU A 157 -13.91 -33.16 27.88
C GLU A 157 -14.78 -34.04 28.80
N GLY A 158 -15.93 -33.52 29.23
CA GLY A 158 -16.90 -34.25 30.07
C GLY A 158 -17.13 -33.69 31.49
N GLU A 159 -16.35 -32.71 31.96
CA GLU A 159 -16.59 -32.02 33.24
C GLU A 159 -17.01 -30.56 33.04
N ALA A 160 -17.78 -30.01 33.98
CA ALA A 160 -18.10 -28.58 34.03
C ALA A 160 -16.82 -27.78 34.31
N GLY A 161 -16.03 -27.51 33.27
CA GLY A 161 -14.79 -26.77 33.35
C GLY A 161 -14.99 -25.39 33.97
N THR A 162 -14.06 -24.99 34.83
CA THR A 162 -14.04 -23.63 35.38
C THR A 162 -13.76 -22.65 34.24
N LYS A 163 -14.62 -21.65 34.03
CA LYS A 163 -14.36 -20.59 33.05
C LYS A 163 -13.30 -19.65 33.62
N SER A 164 -12.18 -19.49 32.93
CA SER A 164 -11.12 -18.54 33.26
C SER A 164 -10.99 -17.52 32.13
N SER A 165 -11.16 -16.24 32.44
CA SER A 165 -10.96 -15.16 31.47
C SER A 165 -9.51 -14.69 31.53
N LYS A 166 -8.87 -14.53 30.37
CA LYS A 166 -7.51 -14.00 30.24
C LYS A 166 -7.52 -12.82 29.29
N THR A 167 -6.78 -11.76 29.65
CA THR A 167 -6.53 -10.60 28.78
C THR A 167 -5.03 -10.41 28.60
N GLN A 168 -4.59 -10.17 27.37
CA GLN A 168 -3.19 -9.91 27.05
C GLN A 168 -3.08 -8.82 25.99
N LEU A 169 -2.18 -7.86 26.21
CA LEU A 169 -1.66 -7.01 25.12
C LEU A 169 -0.80 -7.89 24.22
N SER A 170 -1.36 -8.30 23.08
CA SER A 170 -0.77 -9.35 22.24
C SER A 170 0.04 -8.79 21.09
N PHE A 171 -0.31 -7.59 20.64
CA PHE A 171 0.36 -6.91 19.54
C PHE A 171 0.61 -5.47 19.93
N HIS A 172 1.87 -5.07 19.78
CA HIS A 172 2.34 -3.73 20.05
C HIS A 172 2.56 -2.96 18.76
N LYS A 173 2.36 -1.63 18.83
CA LYS A 173 2.70 -0.67 17.78
C LYS A 173 2.18 -1.08 16.39
N VAL A 174 0.96 -1.58 16.34
CA VAL A 174 0.33 -2.01 15.09
C VAL A 174 -0.09 -0.78 14.29
N LEU A 175 0.36 -0.70 13.03
CA LEU A 175 0.01 0.38 12.13
C LEU A 175 -1.48 0.33 11.76
N VAL A 176 -2.16 1.46 11.96
CA VAL A 176 -3.51 1.70 11.44
C VAL A 176 -3.39 2.30 10.04
N THR A 177 -3.89 1.59 9.03
CA THR A 177 -3.86 2.04 7.64
C THR A 177 -5.10 2.80 7.24
N ALA A 178 -6.23 2.59 7.91
CA ALA A 178 -7.44 3.40 7.75
C ALA A 178 -8.30 3.42 9.02
N ALA A 179 -9.02 4.51 9.22
CA ALA A 179 -10.03 4.62 10.27
C ALA A 179 -11.29 5.29 9.69
N GLN A 180 -12.43 4.63 9.83
CA GLN A 180 -13.70 5.05 9.26
C GLN A 180 -14.84 4.80 10.25
N PHE A 181 -15.93 5.51 10.09
CA PHE A 181 -17.19 5.19 10.73
C PHE A 181 -17.95 4.14 9.90
N SER A 182 -18.89 3.43 10.52
CA SER A 182 -19.71 2.41 9.84
C SER A 182 -20.54 2.93 8.65
N ASN A 183 -20.74 4.24 8.54
CA ASN A 183 -21.38 4.91 7.40
C ASN A 183 -20.41 5.16 6.21
N GLY A 184 -19.15 4.73 6.31
CA GLY A 184 -18.11 4.91 5.30
C GLY A 184 -17.41 6.28 5.33
N THR A 185 -17.76 7.18 6.26
CA THR A 185 -17.03 8.44 6.39
C THR A 185 -15.71 8.25 7.13
N ALA A 186 -14.68 8.96 6.71
CA ALA A 186 -13.38 9.01 7.38
C ALA A 186 -13.50 9.40 8.86
N ALA A 187 -12.81 8.67 9.75
CA ALA A 187 -12.63 9.04 11.15
C ALA A 187 -11.40 9.95 11.26
N GLN A 188 -11.63 11.24 11.47
CA GLN A 188 -10.59 12.27 11.61
C GLN A 188 -10.70 12.92 12.98
N THR A 189 -9.62 12.94 13.76
CA THR A 189 -9.51 13.80 14.95
C THR A 189 -8.79 15.09 14.58
N GLY A 190 -9.56 16.11 14.20
CA GLY A 190 -9.03 17.43 13.87
C GLY A 190 -10.03 18.23 13.05
N ASP A 191 -10.63 19.22 13.70
CA ASP A 191 -11.53 20.29 13.25
C ASP A 191 -12.52 19.99 12.11
N ALA A 192 -13.81 20.08 12.45
CA ALA A 192 -14.86 20.36 11.48
C ALA A 192 -14.67 21.80 10.96
N GLY A 193 -13.68 22.00 10.08
CA GLY A 193 -13.27 23.30 9.56
C GLY A 193 -12.74 23.20 8.14
N ALA A 194 -13.62 23.43 7.18
CA ALA A 194 -13.34 23.85 5.80
C ALA A 194 -12.37 23.01 4.94
N ALA A 195 -12.94 22.12 4.12
CA ALA A 195 -12.41 21.83 2.78
C ALA A 195 -13.58 21.65 1.80
N SER A 196 -14.27 22.76 1.48
CA SER A 196 -15.02 22.85 0.22
C SER A 196 -14.00 23.01 -0.90
N GLY A 197 -13.80 21.95 -1.69
CA GLY A 197 -12.87 21.92 -2.81
C GLY A 197 -13.12 20.73 -3.72
N THR A 198 -14.25 20.79 -4.45
CA THR A 198 -14.55 20.11 -5.73
C THR A 198 -13.89 18.76 -6.03
N SER A 199 -14.63 17.66 -5.84
CA SER A 199 -15.06 16.75 -6.93
C SER A 199 -16.05 15.67 -6.45
N GLN A 200 -17.20 15.66 -7.13
CA GLN A 200 -18.24 14.60 -7.30
C GLN A 200 -17.71 13.16 -7.14
N VAL A 201 -18.40 12.17 -6.56
CA VAL A 201 -19.84 11.83 -6.47
C VAL A 201 -20.07 11.06 -5.17
N SER A 202 -21.03 11.46 -4.34
CA SER A 202 -21.89 10.53 -3.58
C SER A 202 -23.01 11.27 -2.86
N SER A 203 -24.16 10.64 -2.89
CA SER A 203 -25.50 11.06 -2.53
C SER A 203 -25.72 11.27 -1.02
N THR A 204 -26.46 12.35 -0.73
CA THR A 204 -27.56 12.46 0.25
C THR A 204 -27.23 12.54 1.76
N SER A 205 -27.60 13.70 2.30
CA SER A 205 -28.03 13.99 3.69
C SER A 205 -27.02 13.80 4.81
N ALA A 206 -26.41 14.92 5.19
CA ALA A 206 -25.88 15.14 6.54
C ALA A 206 -27.03 15.23 7.55
N THR A 207 -27.56 14.09 7.98
CA THR A 207 -28.34 14.01 9.22
C THR A 207 -27.37 13.65 10.34
N LYS A 208 -27.09 14.60 11.23
CA LYS A 208 -26.47 14.35 12.55
C LYS A 208 -27.42 13.45 13.34
N THR A 209 -27.31 12.14 13.12
CA THR A 209 -27.88 11.14 14.00
C THR A 209 -26.70 10.61 14.80
N GLN A 210 -26.66 10.96 16.08
CA GLN A 210 -25.85 10.29 17.08
C GLN A 210 -26.29 8.82 17.07
N THR A 211 -25.64 8.05 16.21
CA THR A 211 -25.81 6.60 16.12
C THR A 211 -24.77 6.01 17.05
N ASP A 212 -24.94 4.78 17.54
CA ASP A 212 -23.86 4.06 18.21
C ASP A 212 -22.68 3.94 17.23
N GLU A 213 -21.77 4.93 17.27
CA GLU A 213 -20.73 5.13 16.28
C GLU A 213 -19.77 3.95 16.40
N THR A 214 -19.98 3.00 15.49
CA THR A 214 -19.12 1.84 15.36
C THR A 214 -18.01 2.22 14.40
N TYR A 215 -16.78 2.10 14.86
CA TYR A 215 -15.58 2.38 14.11
C TYR A 215 -15.18 1.14 13.32
N LEU A 216 -14.77 1.37 12.08
CA LEU A 216 -14.07 0.43 11.23
C LEU A 216 -12.60 0.83 11.24
N ILE A 217 -11.79 0.07 11.98
CA ILE A 217 -10.35 0.31 12.10
C ILE A 217 -9.62 -0.74 11.26
N THR A 218 -8.91 -0.27 10.23
CA THR A 218 -8.11 -1.09 9.34
C THR A 218 -6.65 -1.06 9.79
N ILE A 219 -6.08 -2.23 10.03
CA ILE A 219 -4.71 -2.42 10.50
C ILE A 219 -3.90 -3.24 9.51
N ALA A 220 -2.58 -3.00 9.45
CA ALA A 220 -1.65 -3.81 8.66
C ALA A 220 -0.99 -4.90 9.51
N ARG A 221 -1.18 -6.19 9.15
CA ARG A 221 -0.55 -7.35 9.82
C ARG A 221 -0.13 -8.43 8.82
N ASN A 222 0.73 -9.35 9.25
CA ASN A 222 0.98 -10.59 8.52
C ASN A 222 -0.15 -11.60 8.74
N SER A 223 -0.13 -12.72 8.00
CA SER A 223 -1.18 -13.76 8.07
C SER A 223 -1.32 -14.41 9.45
N ALA A 224 -0.21 -14.78 10.09
CA ALA A 224 -0.24 -15.47 11.38
C ALA A 224 -0.85 -14.61 12.50
N ASP A 225 -0.56 -13.31 12.50
CA ASP A 225 -1.12 -12.40 13.49
C ASP A 225 -2.56 -12.02 13.17
N ALA A 226 -2.91 -11.90 11.88
CA ALA A 226 -4.29 -11.67 11.46
C ALA A 226 -5.21 -12.82 11.90
N GLU A 227 -4.78 -14.07 11.79
CA GLU A 227 -5.55 -15.24 12.27
C GLU A 227 -5.87 -15.13 13.77
N ARG A 228 -4.88 -14.76 14.58
CA ARG A 228 -5.06 -14.60 16.04
C ARG A 228 -6.02 -13.46 16.37
N ILE A 229 -5.94 -12.35 15.64
CA ILE A 229 -6.83 -11.19 15.82
C ILE A 229 -8.25 -11.54 15.41
N VAL A 230 -8.43 -12.18 14.25
CA VAL A 230 -9.75 -12.62 13.77
C VAL A 230 -10.38 -13.61 14.74
N PHE A 231 -9.61 -14.60 15.21
CA PHE A 231 -10.12 -15.54 16.22
C PHE A 231 -10.62 -14.83 17.48
N ALA A 232 -9.88 -13.85 17.99
CA ALA A 232 -10.31 -13.06 19.14
C ALA A 232 -11.48 -12.11 18.83
N ALA A 233 -11.61 -11.62 17.61
CA ALA A 233 -12.74 -10.80 17.17
C ALA A 233 -14.04 -11.62 17.07
N GLU A 234 -13.96 -12.88 16.62
CA GLU A 234 -15.10 -13.79 16.49
C GLU A 234 -15.52 -14.43 17.82
N PHE A 235 -14.55 -14.82 18.66
CA PHE A 235 -14.80 -15.65 19.84
C PHE A 235 -14.46 -14.97 21.18
N GLY A 236 -14.05 -13.70 21.16
CA GLY A 236 -13.58 -13.00 22.34
C GLY A 236 -13.92 -11.51 22.32
N LYS A 237 -13.01 -10.73 22.88
CA LYS A 237 -13.10 -9.27 22.94
C LYS A 237 -11.77 -8.68 22.52
N VAL A 238 -11.84 -7.70 21.63
CA VAL A 238 -10.67 -6.91 21.21
C VAL A 238 -10.79 -5.50 21.77
N TYR A 239 -9.67 -4.93 22.22
CA TYR A 239 -9.54 -3.53 22.64
C TYR A 239 -8.31 -2.92 21.97
N LEU A 240 -8.44 -1.69 21.50
CA LEU A 240 -7.34 -0.92 20.96
C LEU A 240 -6.96 0.20 21.93
N SER A 241 -5.66 0.31 22.16
CA SER A 241 -5.04 1.45 22.82
C SER A 241 -4.24 2.25 21.81
N LYS A 242 -4.17 3.57 21.97
CA LYS A 242 -3.23 4.38 21.19
C LYS A 242 -1.84 4.18 21.82
N GLU A 243 -0.93 3.58 21.08
CA GLU A 243 0.39 3.16 21.57
C GLU A 243 1.47 3.87 20.74
N PRO A 244 1.87 5.10 21.14
CA PRO A 244 2.91 5.85 20.43
C PRO A 244 4.27 5.15 20.50
N GLY A 245 5.22 5.58 19.66
CA GLY A 245 6.52 4.93 19.54
C GLY A 245 7.36 4.88 20.83
N ASP A 246 7.14 5.82 21.74
CA ASP A 246 7.77 5.93 23.06
C ASP A 246 7.05 5.15 24.17
N ALA A 247 5.93 4.49 23.86
CA ALA A 247 5.24 3.62 24.80
C ALA A 247 6.10 2.38 25.13
N LEU A 248 6.18 2.08 26.43
CA LEU A 248 6.88 0.91 26.95
C LEU A 248 6.09 -0.36 26.65
N GLU A 249 6.79 -1.40 26.21
CA GLU A 249 6.22 -2.71 25.91
C GLU A 249 6.30 -3.68 27.10
N GLU A 250 6.79 -3.21 28.25
CA GLU A 250 6.99 -4.04 29.44
C GLU A 250 5.68 -4.23 30.23
N GLY A 251 5.33 -5.49 30.51
CA GLY A 251 4.12 -5.81 31.26
C GLY A 251 3.87 -7.32 31.41
N ALA A 252 2.91 -7.68 32.25
CA ALA A 252 2.53 -9.07 32.49
C ALA A 252 2.08 -9.75 31.19
N SER A 253 2.62 -10.96 30.92
CA SER A 253 2.30 -11.75 29.73
C SER A 253 0.80 -11.96 29.53
N TYR A 254 0.02 -12.03 30.61
CA TYR A 254 -1.44 -12.01 30.59
C TYR A 254 -1.95 -11.67 31.99
N VAL A 255 -3.15 -11.09 32.05
CA VAL A 255 -3.90 -10.83 33.27
C VAL A 255 -5.12 -11.74 33.31
N ASP A 256 -5.31 -12.42 34.43
CA ASP A 256 -6.50 -13.21 34.77
C ASP A 256 -7.04 -12.76 36.14
N SER A 257 -8.12 -13.39 36.61
CA SER A 257 -8.73 -13.07 37.90
C SER A 257 -7.77 -13.18 39.10
N SER A 258 -6.72 -14.00 39.01
CA SER A 258 -5.73 -14.19 40.09
C SER A 258 -4.65 -13.09 40.14
N ARG A 259 -4.50 -12.33 39.04
CA ARG A 259 -3.47 -11.29 38.86
C ARG A 259 -4.05 -9.88 38.77
N LEU A 260 -5.37 -9.72 38.67
CA LEU A 260 -6.02 -8.44 38.39
C LEU A 260 -5.78 -7.34 39.45
N PHE A 261 -5.64 -7.71 40.73
CA PHE A 261 -5.51 -6.76 41.85
C PHE A 261 -4.14 -6.81 42.55
N ARG A 262 -3.11 -7.30 41.86
CA ARG A 262 -1.75 -7.41 42.42
C ARG A 262 -0.95 -6.14 42.24
#